data_AF-A0A1E3UA78-F1
#
_entry.id   AF-A0A1E3UA78-F1
#
_cell.length_a   1.000
_cell.length_b   1.000
_cell.length_c   1.000
_cell.angle_alpha   90.00
_cell.angle_beta   90.00
_cell.angle_gamma   90.00
#
_symmetry.space_group_name_H-M   'P 1'
#
loop_
_entity.id
_entity.type
_entity.pdbx_description
1 polymer ?
#
loop_
_entity_poly.entity_id
_entity_poly.type
_entity_poly.pdbx_seq_one_letter_code
_entity_poly.pdbx_strand_id
1 'polypeptide(L)'
;MAYVPVPKDLSKVKTKVAFNLTKRQILCFSVALLIGLPLFFLLKDSAGTSLAAMVMIVVMLPCFLVAMYEKHGQPLEVVIKNIIQTKFTRPKVRPYQTENLYALLEKQRALEKEVSAIVKRTDKKDAGSRRKQA
;
A
#
# COMPACT_ATOMS: atom_id res chain seq x y z
N MET A 1 -23.69 -19.73 -31.93
CA MET A 1 -22.97 -19.47 -30.66
C MET A 1 -23.95 -18.88 -29.68
N ALA A 2 -24.29 -19.60 -28.60
CA ALA A 2 -25.25 -19.13 -27.60
C ALA A 2 -24.62 -17.99 -26.79
N TYR A 3 -25.11 -16.77 -26.95
CA TYR A 3 -24.64 -15.61 -26.22
C TYR A 3 -25.18 -15.67 -24.79
N VAL A 4 -24.37 -16.20 -23.87
CA VAL A 4 -24.64 -16.09 -22.45
C VAL A 4 -24.35 -14.64 -22.05
N PRO A 5 -25.30 -13.91 -21.44
CA PRO A 5 -25.06 -12.56 -20.95
C PRO A 5 -24.21 -12.65 -19.68
N VAL A 6 -22.95 -13.02 -19.84
CA VAL A 6 -21.95 -12.87 -18.78
C VAL A 6 -21.71 -11.36 -18.65
N PRO A 7 -21.94 -10.75 -17.48
CA PRO A 7 -21.60 -9.36 -17.27
C PRO A 7 -20.10 -9.20 -17.53
N LYS A 8 -19.76 -8.42 -18.57
CA LYS A 8 -18.38 -8.23 -19.05
C LYS A 8 -17.42 -7.66 -17.99
N ASP A 9 -17.95 -7.14 -16.88
CA ASP A 9 -17.19 -6.59 -15.75
C ASP A 9 -17.67 -7.17 -14.41
N LEU A 10 -17.01 -8.23 -13.93
CA LEU A 10 -17.21 -8.77 -12.58
C LEU A 10 -16.85 -7.75 -11.48
N SER A 11 -16.03 -6.75 -11.81
CA SER A 11 -15.61 -5.66 -10.92
C SER A 11 -16.73 -4.67 -10.56
N LYS A 12 -17.86 -4.68 -11.27
CA LYS A 12 -19.06 -3.87 -10.93
C LYS A 12 -19.98 -4.55 -9.93
N VAL A 13 -19.77 -5.83 -9.61
CA VAL A 13 -20.58 -6.55 -8.62
C VAL A 13 -20.14 -6.12 -7.23
N LYS A 14 -20.78 -5.07 -6.69
CA LYS A 14 -20.57 -4.63 -5.32
C LYS A 14 -21.05 -5.72 -4.36
N THR A 15 -20.14 -6.30 -3.60
CA THR A 15 -20.49 -7.24 -2.52
C THR A 15 -21.35 -6.52 -1.48
N LYS A 16 -22.64 -6.86 -1.44
CA LYS A 16 -23.61 -6.42 -0.44
C LYS A 16 -23.49 -7.38 0.74
N VAL A 17 -23.05 -6.90 1.90
CA VAL A 17 -22.62 -7.78 3.00
C VAL A 17 -23.73 -8.01 4.01
N ALA A 18 -24.55 -7.01 4.27
CA ALA A 18 -25.77 -7.12 5.06
C ALA A 18 -26.76 -6.03 4.61
N PHE A 19 -28.07 -6.31 4.65
CA PHE A 19 -29.14 -5.34 4.38
C PHE A 19 -29.06 -4.60 3.02
N ASN A 20 -28.51 -5.21 1.97
CA ASN A 20 -28.31 -4.54 0.66
C ASN A 20 -27.37 -3.30 0.73
N LEU A 21 -26.58 -3.18 1.79
CA LEU A 21 -25.62 -2.10 1.99
C LEU A 21 -24.17 -2.57 1.75
N THR A 22 -23.34 -1.65 1.30
CA THR A 22 -21.90 -1.88 1.13
C THR A 22 -21.19 -1.77 2.48
N LYS A 23 -20.04 -2.45 2.66
CA LYS A 23 -19.24 -2.39 3.90
C LYS A 23 -18.95 -0.95 4.37
N ARG A 24 -18.83 -0.03 3.42
CA ARG A 24 -18.53 1.39 3.59
C ARG A 24 -19.71 2.16 4.18
N GLN A 25 -20.91 1.85 3.71
CA GLN A 25 -22.15 2.43 4.23
C GLN A 25 -22.33 2.03 5.70
N ILE A 26 -22.09 0.75 6.03
CA ILE A 26 -22.18 0.28 7.43
C ILE A 26 -21.18 1.01 8.33
N LEU A 27 -19.91 1.15 7.89
CA LEU A 27 -18.89 1.86 8.68
C LEU A 27 -19.23 3.35 8.86
N CYS A 28 -19.72 4.01 7.81
CA CYS A 28 -20.04 5.42 7.90
C CYS A 28 -21.32 5.66 8.73
N PHE A 29 -22.32 4.79 8.61
CA PHE A 29 -23.52 4.84 9.45
C PHE A 29 -23.22 4.52 10.91
N SER A 30 -22.28 3.60 11.21
CA SER A 30 -21.92 3.31 12.60
C SER A 30 -21.24 4.51 13.27
N VAL A 31 -20.31 5.17 12.57
CA VAL A 31 -19.67 6.40 13.07
C VAL A 31 -20.69 7.53 13.20
N ALA A 32 -21.57 7.70 12.22
CA ALA A 32 -22.61 8.72 12.26
C ALA A 32 -23.59 8.51 13.42
N LEU A 33 -23.98 7.27 13.73
CA LEU A 33 -24.82 6.94 14.88
C LEU A 33 -24.09 7.18 16.21
N LEU A 34 -22.83 6.75 16.31
CA LEU A 34 -22.02 6.96 17.52
C LEU A 34 -21.81 8.43 17.86
N ILE A 35 -21.78 9.31 16.86
CA ILE A 35 -21.63 10.76 17.08
C ILE A 35 -23.00 11.44 17.21
N GLY A 36 -23.95 11.06 16.35
CA GLY A 36 -25.27 11.68 16.26
C GLY A 36 -26.17 11.42 17.45
N LEU A 37 -26.16 10.19 18.02
CA LEU A 37 -26.99 9.90 19.20
C LEU A 37 -26.53 10.68 20.44
N PRO A 38 -25.24 10.69 20.82
CA PRO A 38 -24.78 11.48 21.96
C PRO A 38 -25.04 12.98 21.78
N LEU A 39 -24.79 13.52 20.58
CA LEU A 39 -25.12 14.92 20.27
C LEU A 39 -26.62 15.19 20.43
N PHE A 40 -27.48 14.30 19.94
CA PHE A 40 -28.93 14.45 20.07
C PHE A 40 -29.37 14.46 21.53
N PHE A 41 -28.87 13.56 22.38
CA PHE A 41 -29.23 13.53 23.80
C PHE A 41 -28.77 14.78 24.54
N LEU A 42 -27.56 15.29 24.25
CA LEU A 42 -27.05 16.52 24.87
C LEU A 42 -27.84 17.77 24.46
N LEU A 43 -28.24 17.87 23.18
CA LEU A 43 -28.98 19.02 22.65
C LEU A 43 -30.48 18.96 22.97
N LYS A 44 -31.04 17.75 23.12
CA LYS A 44 -32.46 17.52 23.42
C LYS A 44 -32.87 18.16 24.74
N ASP A 45 -32.00 18.15 25.75
CA ASP A 45 -32.31 18.69 27.08
C ASP A 45 -32.30 20.23 27.13
N SER A 46 -31.62 20.89 26.17
CA SER A 46 -31.46 22.35 26.17
C SER A 46 -32.26 23.08 25.08
N ALA A 47 -32.37 22.53 23.87
CA ALA A 47 -32.85 23.27 22.69
C ALA A 47 -34.17 22.75 22.12
N GLY A 48 -34.77 21.72 22.74
CA GLY A 48 -35.97 21.07 22.24
C GLY A 48 -35.71 20.05 21.13
N THR A 49 -36.61 19.09 21.01
CA THR A 49 -36.46 17.91 20.14
C THR A 49 -36.34 18.24 18.65
N SER A 50 -36.99 19.32 18.20
CA SER A 50 -36.99 19.76 16.79
C SER A 50 -35.64 20.31 16.33
N LEU A 51 -35.00 21.17 17.14
CA LEU A 51 -33.66 21.70 16.87
C LEU A 51 -32.59 20.61 16.97
N ALA A 52 -32.67 19.75 18.00
CA ALA A 52 -31.75 18.63 18.16
C ALA A 52 -31.81 17.67 16.95
N ALA A 53 -33.01 17.40 16.41
CA ALA A 53 -33.18 16.56 15.21
C ALA A 53 -32.60 17.21 13.94
N MET A 54 -32.78 18.53 13.76
CA MET A 54 -32.18 19.27 12.65
C MET A 54 -30.65 19.20 12.69
N VAL A 55 -30.04 19.41 13.87
CA VAL A 55 -28.60 19.29 14.06
C VAL A 55 -28.11 17.87 13.76
N MET A 56 -28.84 16.85 14.23
CA MET A 56 -28.52 15.45 13.94
C MET A 56 -28.49 15.17 12.43
N ILE A 57 -29.48 15.65 11.66
CA ILE A 57 -29.53 15.47 10.20
C ILE A 57 -28.34 16.18 9.53
N VAL A 58 -28.04 17.42 9.91
CA VAL A 58 -26.93 18.20 9.34
C VAL A 58 -25.58 17.52 9.59
N VAL A 59 -25.39 16.89 10.76
CA VAL A 59 -24.17 16.14 11.09
C VAL A 59 -24.08 14.82 10.30
N MET A 60 -25.20 14.14 10.08
CA MET A 60 -25.23 12.87 9.36
C MET A 60 -25.07 13.01 7.84
N LEU A 61 -25.55 14.11 7.27
CA LEU A 61 -25.51 14.39 5.82
C LEU A 61 -24.10 14.34 5.19
N PRO A 62 -23.05 14.97 5.75
CA PRO A 62 -21.70 14.89 5.20
C PRO A 62 -21.09 13.48 5.31
N CYS A 63 -21.39 12.72 6.37
CA CYS A 63 -21.01 11.31 6.46
C CYS A 63 -21.69 10.49 5.36
N PHE A 64 -22.98 10.70 5.12
CA PHE A 64 -23.71 10.02 4.06
C PHE A 64 -23.14 10.32 2.66
N LEU A 65 -22.74 11.57 2.40
CA LEU A 65 -22.06 11.93 1.14
C LEU A 65 -20.74 11.17 0.99
N VAL A 66 -19.92 11.08 2.03
CA VAL A 66 -18.67 10.30 2.00
C VAL A 66 -18.95 8.81 1.78
N ALA A 67 -20.03 8.27 2.34
CA ALA A 67 -20.42 6.88 2.16
C ALA A 67 -20.87 6.55 0.72
N MET A 68 -21.50 7.52 0.05
CA MET A 68 -22.01 7.39 -1.32
C MET A 68 -21.01 7.86 -2.40
N TYR A 69 -19.99 8.62 -2.02
CA TYR A 69 -19.09 9.24 -2.98
C TYR A 69 -18.05 8.24 -3.51
N GLU A 70 -18.21 7.91 -4.79
CA GLU A 70 -17.27 7.14 -5.57
C GLU A 70 -16.77 8.02 -6.72
N LYS A 71 -15.46 8.31 -6.76
CA LYS A 71 -14.85 9.00 -7.90
C LYS A 71 -14.26 7.95 -8.83
N HIS A 72 -14.74 7.88 -10.07
CA HIS A 72 -14.25 6.95 -11.09
C HIS A 72 -14.26 5.47 -10.66
N GLY A 73 -15.22 5.07 -9.81
CA GLY A 73 -15.29 3.72 -9.24
C GLY A 73 -14.28 3.45 -8.12
N GLN A 74 -13.47 4.45 -7.76
CA GLN A 74 -12.55 4.38 -6.62
C GLN A 74 -13.14 5.12 -5.42
N PRO A 75 -13.16 4.47 -4.25
CA PRO A 75 -13.58 5.12 -3.03
C PRO A 75 -12.50 6.03 -2.45
N LEU A 76 -12.92 7.03 -1.67
CA LEU A 76 -12.05 8.03 -1.03
C LEU A 76 -10.94 7.42 -0.17
N GLU A 77 -11.21 6.33 0.55
CA GLU A 77 -10.19 5.64 1.36
C GLU A 77 -9.00 5.17 0.51
N VAL A 78 -9.27 4.66 -0.70
CA VAL A 78 -8.21 4.18 -1.61
C VAL A 78 -7.44 5.37 -2.17
N VAL A 79 -8.13 6.47 -2.46
CA VAL A 79 -7.49 7.72 -2.90
C VAL A 79 -6.57 8.26 -1.80
N ILE A 80 -7.05 8.32 -0.54
CA ILE A 80 -6.26 8.78 0.61
C ILE A 80 -5.06 7.84 0.85
N LYS A 81 -5.27 6.52 0.80
CA LYS A 81 -4.18 5.55 0.93
C LYS A 81 -3.12 5.76 -0.15
N ASN A 82 -3.53 6.02 -1.39
CA ASN A 82 -2.61 6.33 -2.49
C ASN A 82 -1.87 7.65 -2.26
N ILE A 83 -2.55 8.69 -1.76
CA ILE A 83 -1.92 9.96 -1.40
C ILE A 83 -0.88 9.76 -0.30
N ILE A 84 -1.21 9.03 0.76
CA ILE A 84 -0.28 8.76 1.87
C ILE A 84 0.91 7.95 1.38
N GLN A 85 0.66 6.88 0.62
CA GLN A 85 1.72 6.01 0.13
C GLN A 85 2.67 6.74 -0.82
N THR A 86 2.15 7.66 -1.63
CA THR A 86 2.98 8.44 -2.57
C THR A 86 3.70 9.61 -1.90
N LYS A 87 3.10 10.26 -0.89
CA LYS A 87 3.70 11.42 -0.22
C LYS A 87 4.60 11.08 0.97
N PHE A 88 4.26 10.04 1.74
CA PHE A 88 4.95 9.73 3.00
C PHE A 88 5.77 8.44 2.94
N THR A 89 5.21 7.36 2.38
CA THR A 89 5.85 6.03 2.50
C THR A 89 6.91 5.78 1.43
N ARG A 90 6.70 6.25 0.19
CA ARG A 90 7.64 6.01 -0.91
C ARG A 90 8.68 7.13 -1.02
N PRO A 91 9.99 6.81 -1.09
CA PRO A 91 11.01 7.79 -1.39
C PRO A 91 10.77 8.37 -2.80
N LYS A 92 10.92 9.69 -2.93
CA LYS A 92 10.67 10.43 -4.18
C LYS A 92 11.66 10.07 -5.29
N VAL A 93 12.87 9.69 -4.90
CA VAL A 93 13.86 9.14 -5.82
C VAL A 93 13.56 7.65 -5.93
N ARG A 94 13.31 7.17 -7.15
CA ARG A 94 13.34 5.74 -7.47
C ARG A 94 14.75 5.44 -7.95
N PRO A 95 15.71 5.10 -7.07
CA PRO A 95 17.00 4.63 -7.54
C PRO A 95 16.75 3.35 -8.33
N TYR A 96 16.94 3.41 -9.64
CA TYR A 96 16.97 2.22 -10.48
C TYR A 96 18.24 1.45 -10.12
N GLN A 97 18.10 0.49 -9.21
CA GLN A 97 19.16 -0.47 -8.95
C GLN A 97 18.93 -1.65 -9.88
N THR A 98 19.77 -1.74 -10.90
CA THR A 98 19.83 -2.91 -11.77
C THR A 98 20.77 -3.92 -11.11
N GLU A 99 20.27 -5.10 -10.79
CA GLU A 99 21.11 -6.24 -10.41
C GLU A 99 21.86 -6.73 -11.67
N ASN A 100 23.03 -6.15 -11.94
CA ASN A 100 23.82 -6.48 -13.12
C ASN A 100 24.62 -7.76 -12.86
N LEU A 101 24.24 -8.87 -13.50
CA LEU A 101 24.97 -10.15 -13.43
C LEU A 101 26.45 -10.00 -13.81
N TYR A 102 26.76 -9.08 -14.73
CA TYR A 102 28.13 -8.78 -15.13
C TYR A 102 29.01 -8.24 -13.99
N ALA A 103 28.45 -7.48 -13.04
CA ALA A 103 29.19 -6.96 -11.89
C ALA A 103 29.64 -8.08 -10.93
N LEU A 104 28.88 -9.19 -10.87
CA LEU A 104 29.28 -10.38 -10.11
C LEU A 104 30.40 -11.16 -10.82
N LEU A 105 30.31 -11.27 -12.15
CA LEU A 105 31.35 -11.92 -12.97
C LEU A 105 32.69 -11.16 -12.91
N GLU A 106 32.66 -9.83 -12.90
CA GLU A 106 33.87 -9.01 -12.74
C GLU A 106 34.53 -9.21 -11.37
N LYS A 107 33.74 -9.28 -10.30
CA LYS A 107 34.25 -9.58 -8.95
C LYS A 107 34.88 -10.96 -8.86
N GLN A 108 34.24 -11.99 -9.43
CA GLN A 108 34.82 -13.34 -9.50
C GLN A 108 36.16 -13.35 -10.25
N ARG A 109 36.21 -12.68 -11.41
CA ARG A 109 37.41 -12.61 -12.23
C ARG A 109 38.56 -11.85 -11.54
N ALA A 110 38.25 -10.82 -10.75
CA ALA A 110 39.25 -10.10 -9.94
C ALA A 110 39.83 -11.01 -8.85
N LEU A 111 38.97 -11.71 -8.11
CA LEU A 111 39.36 -12.67 -7.07
C LEU A 111 40.26 -13.79 -7.63
N GLU A 112 39.90 -14.39 -8.77
CA GLU A 112 40.73 -15.43 -9.41
C GLU A 112 42.12 -14.91 -9.83
N LYS A 113 42.20 -13.67 -10.32
CA LYS A 113 43.47 -13.04 -10.67
C LYS A 113 44.34 -12.80 -9.43
N GLU A 114 43.75 -12.37 -8.32
CA GLU A 114 44.47 -12.17 -7.07
C GLU A 114 45.00 -13.50 -6.52
N VAL A 115 44.15 -14.53 -6.45
CA VAL A 115 44.53 -15.87 -5.99
C VAL A 115 45.65 -16.45 -6.86
N SER A 116 45.51 -16.39 -8.18
CA SER A 116 46.54 -16.91 -9.09
C SER A 116 47.86 -16.14 -9.00
N ALA A 117 47.82 -14.82 -8.73
CA ALA A 117 49.03 -14.03 -8.47
C ALA A 117 49.71 -14.41 -7.16
N ILE A 118 48.94 -14.69 -6.10
CA ILE A 118 49.46 -15.16 -4.81
C ILE A 118 50.14 -16.53 -4.98
N VAL A 119 49.46 -17.50 -5.62
CA VAL A 119 50.01 -18.84 -5.87
C VAL A 119 51.31 -18.75 -6.67
N LYS A 120 51.33 -18.01 -7.78
CA LYS A 120 52.56 -17.83 -8.58
C LYS A 120 53.69 -17.16 -7.81
N ARG A 121 53.39 -16.24 -6.88
CA ARG A 121 54.39 -15.63 -6.00
C ARG A 121 54.95 -16.64 -4.99
N THR A 122 54.10 -17.50 -4.44
CA THR A 122 54.50 -18.60 -3.54
C THR A 122 55.36 -19.63 -4.27
N ASP A 123 54.94 -20.10 -5.45
CA ASP A 123 55.70 -21.07 -6.25
C ASP A 123 57.11 -20.58 -6.60
N LYS A 124 57.24 -19.30 -6.98
CA LYS A 124 58.56 -18.70 -7.27
C LYS A 124 59.45 -18.59 -6.03
N LYS A 125 58.88 -18.34 -4.85
CA LYS A 125 59.64 -18.33 -3.59
C LYS A 125 60.14 -19.74 -3.24
N ASP A 126 59.29 -20.75 -3.38
CA ASP A 126 59.67 -22.14 -3.09
C ASP A 126 60.72 -22.67 -4.08
N ALA A 127 60.60 -22.35 -5.37
CA ALA A 127 61.60 -22.71 -6.38
C ALA A 127 62.97 -22.06 -6.12
N GLY A 128 62.99 -20.80 -5.64
CA GLY A 128 64.21 -20.10 -5.26
C GLY A 128 64.84 -20.62 -3.96
N SER A 129 64.03 -21.11 -3.02
CA SER A 129 64.48 -21.74 -1.78
C SER A 129 65.15 -23.10 -2.05
N ARG A 130 64.52 -23.96 -2.86
CA ARG A 130 65.06 -25.28 -3.22
C ARG A 130 66.42 -25.23 -3.93
N ARG A 131 66.62 -24.22 -4.78
CA ARG A 131 67.87 -24.06 -5.55
C ARG A 131 69.05 -23.55 -4.71
N LYS A 132 68.82 -23.06 -3.49
CA LYS A 132 69.87 -22.64 -2.55
C LYS A 132 70.29 -23.73 -1.56
N GLN A 133 69.55 -24.85 -1.50
CA GLN A 133 69.83 -25.98 -0.60
C GLN A 133 70.51 -27.17 -1.29
N ALA A 134 70.71 -27.11 -2.61
CA ALA A 134 71.49 -28.08 -3.40
C ALA A 134 72.82 -27.45 -3.81
#